data_AF-A0A2T6A2R3-F1
#
_entry.id   AF-A0A2T6A2R3-F1
#
_cell.length_a   1.000
_cell.length_b   1.000
_cell.length_c   1.000
_cell.angle_alpha   90.00
_cell.angle_beta   90.00
_cell.angle_gamma   90.00
#
_symmetry.space_group_name_H-M   'P 1'
#
loop_
_entity.id
_entity.type
_entity.pdbx_description
1 polymer ?
#
loop_
_entity_poly.entity_id
_entity_poly.type
_entity_poly.pdbx_seq_one_letter_code
_entity_poly.pdbx_strand_id
1 'polypeptide(L)'
;MSIDWSKTLTAEARAATALEAAKAEARVTLAAAVTAARATLITDLPGQSMIYLAKEAEARAWMADPTPDPAAYPLLSAELGITAPDAASLAQIWLNLATLWRSTAADLEALRLTASAAIDAATTLEEVGAAVSQLVQVQG
;
A
#
# COMPACT_ATOMS: atom_id res chain seq x y z
N MET A 1 26.77 28.75 -45.23
CA MET A 1 26.46 28.30 -43.86
C MET A 1 25.43 27.20 -43.98
N SER A 2 25.84 25.92 -43.88
CA SER A 2 24.92 24.79 -43.97
C SER A 2 24.32 24.57 -42.58
N ILE A 3 23.00 24.59 -42.48
CA ILE A 3 22.32 24.22 -41.24
C ILE A 3 22.45 22.70 -41.10
N ASP A 4 23.08 22.27 -40.02
CA ASP A 4 23.17 20.86 -39.66
C ASP A 4 21.85 20.40 -39.03
N TRP A 5 20.95 19.93 -39.89
CA TRP A 5 19.62 19.47 -39.49
C TRP A 5 19.66 18.24 -38.57
N SER A 6 20.80 17.53 -38.45
CA SER A 6 20.96 16.39 -37.52
C SER A 6 20.91 16.80 -36.04
N LYS A 7 21.05 18.10 -35.74
CA LYS A 7 20.96 18.65 -34.38
C LYS A 7 19.59 19.22 -34.03
N THR A 8 18.62 19.10 -34.93
CA THR A 8 17.27 19.64 -34.72
C THR A 8 16.43 18.63 -33.97
N LEU A 9 16.11 18.91 -32.69
CA LEU A 9 15.05 18.19 -31.97
C LEU A 9 13.73 18.41 -32.72
N THR A 10 13.07 17.33 -33.12
CA THR A 10 11.74 17.38 -33.73
C THR A 10 10.68 17.64 -32.67
N ALA A 11 9.48 18.07 -33.07
CA ALA A 11 8.34 18.17 -32.16
C ALA A 11 7.98 16.79 -31.56
N GLU A 12 8.08 15.73 -32.36
CA GLU A 12 7.87 14.34 -31.96
C GLU A 12 8.87 13.89 -30.89
N ALA A 13 10.17 14.18 -31.07
CA ALA A 13 11.19 13.84 -30.09
C ALA A 13 10.97 14.57 -28.75
N ARG A 14 10.52 15.84 -28.79
CA ARG A 14 10.13 16.57 -27.57
C ARG A 14 8.88 15.97 -26.92
N ALA A 15 7.87 15.60 -27.72
CA ALA A 15 6.65 14.97 -27.22
C ALA A 15 6.92 13.62 -26.56
N ALA A 16 7.76 12.77 -27.18
CA ALA A 16 8.18 11.49 -26.61
C ALA A 16 8.94 11.69 -25.29
N THR A 17 9.88 12.65 -25.24
CA THR A 17 10.60 13.00 -24.01
C THR A 17 9.65 13.47 -22.91
N ALA A 18 8.67 14.31 -23.25
CA ALA A 18 7.66 14.80 -22.30
C ALA A 18 6.76 13.66 -21.78
N LEU A 19 6.37 12.73 -22.65
CA LEU A 19 5.57 11.56 -22.27
C LEU A 19 6.33 10.69 -21.26
N GLU A 20 7.59 10.36 -21.54
CA GLU A 20 8.40 9.55 -20.62
C GLU A 20 8.63 10.23 -19.28
N ALA A 21 8.85 11.56 -19.27
CA ALA A 21 8.93 12.34 -18.04
C ALA A 21 7.61 12.28 -17.24
N ALA A 22 6.46 12.45 -17.91
CA ALA A 22 5.15 12.36 -17.28
C ALA A 22 4.87 10.97 -16.71
N LYS A 23 5.25 9.90 -17.42
CA LYS A 23 5.15 8.52 -16.89
C LYS A 23 6.02 8.31 -15.66
N ALA A 24 7.23 8.87 -15.64
CA ALA A 24 8.12 8.76 -14.47
C ALA A 24 7.52 9.46 -13.25
N GLU A 25 7.02 10.69 -13.42
CA GLU A 25 6.34 11.44 -12.37
C GLU A 25 5.07 10.73 -11.87
N ALA A 26 4.27 10.19 -12.79
CA ALA A 26 3.07 9.42 -12.46
C ALA A 26 3.38 8.21 -11.55
N ARG A 27 4.50 7.50 -11.79
CA ARG A 27 4.93 6.38 -10.94
C ARG A 27 5.32 6.83 -9.53
N VAL A 28 5.97 7.99 -9.40
CA VAL A 28 6.30 8.58 -8.10
C VAL A 28 5.03 8.95 -7.34
N THR A 29 4.08 9.61 -8.01
CA THR A 29 2.78 9.97 -7.43
C THR A 29 2.00 8.74 -6.99
N LEU A 30 1.95 7.69 -7.82
CA LEU A 30 1.33 6.42 -7.48
C LEU A 30 1.94 5.79 -6.23
N ALA A 31 3.28 5.72 -6.17
CA ALA A 31 3.98 5.15 -5.02
C ALA A 31 3.70 5.94 -3.74
N ALA A 32 3.70 7.27 -3.82
CA ALA A 32 3.39 8.15 -2.69
C ALA A 32 1.95 7.95 -2.19
N ALA A 33 0.98 7.90 -3.11
CA ALA A 33 -0.43 7.71 -2.76
C ALA A 33 -0.68 6.36 -2.07
N VAL A 34 -0.13 5.25 -2.61
CA VAL A 34 -0.26 3.92 -2.01
C VAL A 34 0.45 3.85 -0.65
N THR A 35 1.61 4.50 -0.52
CA THR A 35 2.34 4.56 0.75
C THR A 35 1.54 5.30 1.81
N ALA A 36 0.98 6.48 1.48
CA ALA A 36 0.13 7.25 2.36
C ALA A 36 -1.11 6.46 2.79
N ALA A 37 -1.75 5.76 1.85
CA ALA A 37 -2.92 4.93 2.15
C ALA A 37 -2.58 3.76 3.09
N ARG A 38 -1.42 3.10 2.93
CA ARG A 38 -0.98 2.05 3.86
C ARG A 38 -0.70 2.61 5.25
N ALA A 39 -0.06 3.78 5.32
CA ALA A 39 0.32 4.42 6.59
C ALA A 39 -0.89 4.82 7.47
N THR A 40 -2.12 4.84 6.96
CA THR A 40 -3.32 5.05 7.80
C THR A 40 -3.74 3.79 8.57
N LEU A 41 -3.27 2.62 8.15
CA LEU A 41 -3.64 1.31 8.72
C LEU A 41 -2.52 0.65 9.51
N ILE A 42 -1.26 0.97 9.17
CA ILE A 42 -0.08 0.40 9.83
C ILE A 42 0.78 1.49 10.44
N THR A 43 1.41 1.17 11.56
CA THR A 43 2.53 1.95 12.08
C THR A 43 3.82 1.46 11.44
N ASP A 44 4.59 2.37 10.85
CA ASP A 44 5.91 2.06 10.30
C ASP A 44 6.98 2.29 11.37
N LEU A 45 7.41 1.20 12.02
CA LEU A 45 8.51 1.17 12.97
C LEU A 45 9.37 -0.07 12.70
N PRO A 46 10.69 -0.05 13.01
CA PRO A 46 11.55 -1.21 12.85
C PRO A 46 10.97 -2.44 13.55
N GLY A 47 10.75 -3.52 12.79
CA GLY A 47 10.19 -4.78 13.31
C GLY A 47 8.67 -4.79 13.53
N GLN A 48 7.96 -3.68 13.33
CA GLN A 48 6.53 -3.58 13.64
C GLN A 48 5.67 -4.54 12.82
N SER A 49 6.00 -4.74 11.55
CA SER A 49 5.32 -5.73 10.70
C SER A 49 5.46 -7.16 11.25
N MET A 50 6.62 -7.50 11.83
CA MET A 50 6.82 -8.81 12.46
C MET A 50 5.96 -8.93 13.72
N ILE A 51 5.83 -7.86 14.50
CA ILE A 51 4.95 -7.82 15.67
C ILE A 51 3.49 -8.01 15.26
N TYR A 52 3.01 -7.34 14.21
CA TYR A 52 1.62 -7.52 13.74
C TYR A 52 1.33 -8.95 13.31
N LEU A 53 2.26 -9.59 12.59
CA LEU A 53 2.11 -10.98 12.17
C LEU A 53 2.12 -11.94 13.37
N ALA A 54 3.00 -11.72 14.35
CA ALA A 54 3.07 -12.53 15.57
C ALA A 54 1.80 -12.36 16.43
N LYS A 55 1.28 -11.14 16.57
CA LYS A 55 -0.01 -10.85 17.23
C LYS A 55 -1.16 -11.60 16.58
N GLU A 56 -1.26 -11.55 15.24
CA GLU A 56 -2.29 -12.31 14.54
C GLU A 56 -2.16 -13.81 14.81
N ALA A 57 -0.95 -14.36 14.78
CA ALA A 57 -0.70 -15.77 15.04
C ALA A 57 -1.12 -16.18 16.47
N GLU A 58 -0.74 -15.40 17.49
CA GLU A 58 -1.17 -15.64 18.88
C GLU A 58 -2.69 -15.53 19.02
N ALA A 59 -3.33 -14.54 18.41
CA ALA A 59 -4.78 -14.39 18.47
C ALA A 59 -5.51 -15.60 17.84
N ARG A 60 -5.02 -16.11 16.70
CA ARG A 60 -5.60 -17.30 16.07
C ARG A 60 -5.44 -18.54 16.95
N ALA A 61 -4.27 -18.72 17.54
CA ALA A 61 -3.99 -19.84 18.42
C ALA A 61 -4.84 -19.75 19.70
N TRP A 62 -4.92 -18.58 20.34
CA TRP A 62 -5.78 -18.31 21.51
C TRP A 62 -7.23 -18.69 21.26
N MET A 63 -7.79 -18.27 20.11
CA MET A 63 -9.20 -18.55 19.76
C MET A 63 -9.47 -20.03 19.44
N ALA A 64 -8.45 -20.79 19.05
CA ALA A 64 -8.57 -22.21 18.75
C ALA A 64 -8.28 -23.13 19.95
N ASP A 65 -7.65 -22.58 21.00
CA ASP A 65 -7.30 -23.31 22.20
C ASP A 65 -8.51 -23.41 23.15
N PRO A 66 -9.00 -24.62 23.48
CA PRO A 66 -10.14 -24.79 24.38
C PRO A 66 -9.81 -24.44 25.84
N THR A 67 -8.53 -24.39 26.22
CA THR A 67 -8.06 -24.12 27.58
C THR A 67 -6.78 -23.29 27.55
N PRO A 68 -6.84 -22.03 27.07
CA PRO A 68 -5.64 -21.25 26.84
C PRO A 68 -4.94 -20.86 28.14
N ASP A 69 -3.63 -21.11 28.18
CA ASP A 69 -2.74 -20.60 29.23
C ASP A 69 -2.11 -19.28 28.75
N PRO A 70 -2.40 -18.13 29.39
CA PRO A 70 -1.79 -16.84 29.04
C PRO A 70 -0.26 -16.86 28.94
N ALA A 71 0.44 -17.71 29.70
CA ALA A 71 1.90 -17.82 29.62
C ALA A 71 2.41 -18.32 28.25
N ALA A 72 1.55 -18.99 27.46
CA ALA A 72 1.85 -19.43 26.10
C ALA A 72 1.67 -18.33 25.03
N TYR A 73 1.09 -17.18 25.40
CA TYR A 73 0.74 -16.08 24.49
C TYR A 73 1.36 -14.76 25.00
N PRO A 74 2.69 -14.60 24.91
CA PRO A 74 3.41 -13.51 25.55
C PRO A 74 3.04 -12.12 25.02
N LEU A 75 2.77 -11.95 23.73
CA LEU A 75 2.35 -10.65 23.20
C LEU A 75 0.96 -10.30 23.69
N LEU A 76 0.03 -11.27 23.65
CA LEU A 76 -1.33 -11.09 24.12
C LEU A 76 -1.35 -10.72 25.61
N SER A 77 -0.63 -11.49 26.42
CA SER A 77 -0.52 -11.26 27.86
C SER A 77 0.09 -9.90 28.21
N ALA A 78 1.02 -9.39 27.41
CA ALA A 78 1.67 -8.10 27.64
C ALA A 78 0.74 -6.88 27.42
N GLU A 79 -0.36 -7.04 26.67
CA GLU A 79 -1.28 -5.93 26.33
C GLU A 79 -2.64 -6.01 27.05
N LEU A 80 -2.83 -7.01 27.93
CA LEU A 80 -4.00 -7.11 28.78
C LEU A 80 -4.10 -5.92 29.73
N GLY A 81 -5.29 -5.31 29.80
CA GLY A 81 -5.55 -4.11 30.58
C GLY A 81 -5.00 -2.81 29.96
N ILE A 82 -4.25 -2.89 28.85
CA ILE A 82 -3.75 -1.72 28.11
C ILE A 82 -4.63 -1.48 26.88
N THR A 83 -4.77 -2.49 26.03
CA THR A 83 -5.52 -2.38 24.77
C THR A 83 -6.94 -2.90 24.89
N ALA A 84 -7.15 -3.92 25.73
CA ALA A 84 -8.45 -4.52 25.99
C ALA A 84 -8.51 -5.06 27.43
N PRO A 85 -9.71 -5.18 28.03
CA PRO A 85 -9.86 -5.65 29.41
C PRO A 85 -9.55 -7.14 29.59
N ASP A 86 -9.64 -7.94 28.54
CA ASP A 86 -9.43 -9.38 28.58
C ASP A 86 -8.84 -9.93 27.28
N ALA A 87 -8.36 -11.16 27.35
CA ALA A 87 -7.63 -11.84 26.28
C ALA A 87 -8.46 -12.18 25.06
N ALA A 88 -9.72 -12.59 25.24
CA ALA A 88 -10.60 -12.92 24.13
C ALA A 88 -10.96 -11.65 23.33
N SER A 89 -11.26 -10.56 24.04
CA SER A 89 -11.50 -9.25 23.43
C SER A 89 -10.26 -8.76 22.67
N LEU A 90 -9.05 -8.87 23.26
CA LEU A 90 -7.80 -8.47 22.61
C LEU A 90 -7.52 -9.30 21.34
N ALA A 91 -7.64 -10.62 21.43
CA ALA A 91 -7.48 -11.52 20.29
C ALA A 91 -8.44 -11.15 19.15
N GLN A 92 -9.71 -10.91 19.48
CA GLN A 92 -10.71 -10.51 18.47
C GLN A 92 -10.37 -9.17 17.81
N ILE A 93 -9.86 -8.18 18.58
CA ILE A 93 -9.39 -6.91 18.02
C ILE A 93 -8.27 -7.14 17.00
N TRP A 94 -7.27 -7.95 17.34
CA TRP A 94 -6.16 -8.24 16.43
C TRP A 94 -6.62 -8.98 15.17
N LEU A 95 -7.55 -9.94 15.29
CA LEU A 95 -8.12 -10.65 14.13
C LEU A 95 -8.94 -9.72 13.22
N ASN A 96 -9.68 -8.78 13.80
CA ASN A 96 -10.44 -7.78 13.05
C ASN A 96 -9.51 -6.84 12.29
N LEU A 97 -8.45 -6.34 12.95
CA LEU A 97 -7.44 -5.49 12.32
C LEU A 97 -6.70 -6.23 11.20
N ALA A 98 -6.33 -7.49 11.41
CA ALA A 98 -5.69 -8.30 10.38
C ALA A 98 -6.60 -8.52 9.16
N THR A 99 -7.91 -8.68 9.39
CA THR A 99 -8.91 -8.82 8.32
C THR A 99 -9.09 -7.52 7.55
N LEU A 100 -9.23 -6.40 8.26
CA LEU A 100 -9.28 -5.05 7.67
C LEU A 100 -8.03 -4.79 6.81
N TRP A 101 -6.84 -5.06 7.37
CA TRP A 101 -5.58 -4.91 6.65
C TRP A 101 -5.56 -5.73 5.36
N ARG A 102 -5.90 -7.03 5.40
CA ARG A 102 -5.89 -7.88 4.19
C ARG A 102 -6.85 -7.38 3.11
N SER A 103 -8.06 -6.98 3.50
CA SER A 103 -9.04 -6.45 2.54
C SER A 103 -8.51 -5.19 1.88
N THR A 104 -8.10 -4.20 2.67
CA THR A 104 -7.63 -2.93 2.12
C THR A 104 -6.32 -3.07 1.37
N ALA A 105 -5.40 -3.93 1.81
CA ALA A 105 -4.15 -4.19 1.12
C ALA A 105 -4.37 -4.85 -0.25
N ALA A 106 -5.35 -5.75 -0.37
CA ALA A 106 -5.70 -6.36 -1.64
C ALA A 106 -6.24 -5.30 -2.63
N ASP A 107 -7.15 -4.45 -2.18
CA ASP A 107 -7.72 -3.36 -2.99
C ASP A 107 -6.65 -2.36 -3.44
N LEU A 108 -5.78 -1.93 -2.52
CA LEU A 108 -4.68 -1.02 -2.81
C LEU A 108 -3.66 -1.62 -3.78
N GLU A 109 -3.38 -2.92 -3.68
CA GLU A 109 -2.44 -3.58 -4.57
C GLU A 109 -3.03 -3.77 -5.97
N ALA A 110 -4.32 -4.12 -6.07
CA ALA A 110 -5.03 -4.16 -7.35
C ALA A 110 -5.04 -2.79 -8.04
N LEU A 111 -5.32 -1.72 -7.28
CA LEU A 111 -5.25 -0.34 -7.77
C LEU A 111 -3.83 0.00 -8.26
N ARG A 112 -2.81 -0.32 -7.46
CA ARG A 112 -1.41 -0.04 -7.80
C ARG A 112 -0.98 -0.72 -9.10
N LEU A 113 -1.31 -2.00 -9.25
CA LEU A 113 -0.95 -2.77 -10.44
C LEU A 113 -1.71 -2.28 -11.67
N THR A 114 -3.01 -1.98 -11.54
CA THR A 114 -3.84 -1.48 -12.64
C THR A 114 -3.37 -0.10 -13.11
N ALA A 115 -3.12 0.83 -12.18
CA ALA A 115 -2.60 2.16 -12.51
C ALA A 115 -1.19 2.09 -13.14
N SER A 116 -0.32 1.21 -12.62
CA SER A 116 1.01 0.99 -13.22
C SER A 116 0.90 0.52 -14.67
N ALA A 117 0.04 -0.47 -14.93
CA ALA A 117 -0.17 -0.99 -16.28
C ALA A 117 -0.74 0.08 -17.24
N ALA A 118 -1.66 0.93 -16.75
CA ALA A 118 -2.21 2.03 -17.53
C ALA A 118 -1.15 3.11 -17.84
N ILE A 119 -0.28 3.47 -16.88
CA ILE A 119 0.85 4.38 -17.10
C ILE A 119 1.81 3.82 -18.14
N ASP A 120 2.11 2.52 -18.07
CA ASP A 120 3.02 1.86 -19.01
C ASP A 120 2.44 1.89 -20.43
N ALA A 121 1.15 1.57 -20.57
CA ALA A 121 0.44 1.52 -21.86
C ALA A 121 0.14 2.90 -22.46
N ALA A 122 0.17 3.98 -21.68
CA ALA A 122 -0.17 5.33 -22.15
C ALA A 122 0.73 5.77 -23.32
N THR A 123 0.12 6.32 -24.35
CA THR A 123 0.77 6.91 -25.53
C THR A 123 0.65 8.43 -25.56
N THR A 124 -0.13 9.01 -24.64
CA THR A 124 -0.39 10.44 -24.53
C THR A 124 -0.30 10.94 -23.08
N LEU A 125 -0.09 12.24 -22.90
CA LEU A 125 -0.09 12.87 -21.58
C LEU A 125 -1.47 12.78 -20.89
N GLU A 126 -2.55 12.81 -21.68
CA GLU A 126 -3.91 12.68 -21.18
C GLU A 126 -4.16 11.29 -20.58
N GLU A 127 -3.72 10.23 -21.26
CA GLU A 127 -3.80 8.85 -20.76
C GLU A 127 -3.00 8.66 -19.47
N VAL A 128 -1.82 9.28 -19.35
CA VAL A 128 -1.04 9.29 -18.10
C VAL A 128 -1.83 9.98 -16.99
N GLY A 129 -2.43 11.14 -17.26
CA GLY A 129 -3.26 11.87 -16.29
C GLY A 129 -4.49 11.08 -15.84
N ALA A 130 -5.15 10.37 -16.78
CA ALA A 130 -6.29 9.52 -16.49
C ALA A 130 -5.90 8.33 -15.60
N ALA A 131 -4.74 7.72 -15.84
CA ALA A 131 -4.23 6.60 -15.04
C ALA A 131 -3.99 6.99 -13.57
N VAL A 132 -3.54 8.22 -13.31
CA VAL A 132 -3.28 8.73 -11.96
C VAL A 132 -4.55 9.23 -11.28
N SER A 133 -5.53 9.74 -12.04
CA SER A 133 -6.78 10.28 -11.49
C SER A 133 -7.65 9.21 -10.80
N GLN A 134 -7.48 7.93 -11.16
CA GLN A 134 -8.13 6.81 -10.46
C GLN A 134 -7.70 6.70 -8.98
N LEU A 135 -6.58 7.29 -8.58
CA LEU A 135 -6.08 7.28 -7.20
C LEU A 135 -6.86 8.20 -6.26
N VAL A 136 -7.49 9.26 -6.79
CA VAL A 136 -8.21 10.27 -5.99
C VAL A 136 -9.61 9.78 -5.59
N GLN A 137 -10.20 8.87 -6.37
CA GLN A 137 -11.57 8.37 -6.16
C GLN A 137 -11.69 7.36 -5.00
N VAL A 138 -10.57 6.86 -4.45
CA VAL A 138 -10.56 5.90 -3.33
C VAL A 138 -10.46 6.61 -1.97
N GLN A 139 -10.29 7.94 -1.95
CA GLN A 139 -10.21 8.76 -0.73
C GLN A 139 -11.52 9.48 -0.39
N GLY A 140 -12.59 9.25 -1.18
CA GLY A 140 -13.93 9.83 -0.98
C GLY A 140 -14.89 8.89 -0.28
#